data_AF-A0A6B3HDL5-F1
#
_entry.id   AF-A0A6B3HDL5-F1
#
_cell.length_a   1.000
_cell.length_b   1.000
_cell.length_c   1.000
_cell.angle_alpha   90.00
_cell.angle_beta   90.00
_cell.angle_gamma   90.00
#
_symmetry.space_group_name_H-M   'P 1'
#
loop_
_entity.id
_entity.type
_entity.pdbx_description
1 polymer ?
#
loop_
_entity_poly.entity_id
_entity_poly.type
_entity_poly.pdbx_seq_one_letter_code
_entity_poly.pdbx_strand_id
1 'polypeptide(L)'
;ETKPDVCWQLPVRRTYDWIDRPDDTRVLQVTIGEYDRRGWGPGGHDLHWWCTSATSAHGAGDPVYVTYRPELIELMGKEAYDRLVELCEQRLASLLPMAPHPADPKV
;
A
#
# COMPACT_ATOMS: atom_id res chain seq x y z
N GLU A 1 -22.86 9.11 6.92
CA GLU A 1 -21.83 8.07 7.01
C GLU A 1 -22.44 6.74 6.56
N THR A 2 -22.11 6.27 5.36
CA THR A 2 -22.81 5.12 4.71
C THR A 2 -21.96 3.85 4.63
N LYS A 3 -20.62 3.96 4.79
CA LYS A 3 -19.68 2.83 4.71
C LYS A 3 -18.88 2.75 6.03
N PRO A 4 -18.98 1.64 6.79
CA PRO A 4 -18.19 1.44 8.01
C PRO A 4 -16.68 1.51 7.74
N ASP A 5 -15.90 1.96 8.73
CA ASP A 5 -14.42 2.08 8.61
C ASP A 5 -13.75 0.79 8.12
N VAL A 6 -14.18 -0.38 8.62
CA VAL A 6 -13.67 -1.68 8.17
C VAL A 6 -13.86 -1.93 6.67
N CYS A 7 -14.94 -1.42 6.08
CA CYS A 7 -15.22 -1.57 4.66
C CYS A 7 -14.32 -0.69 3.80
N TRP A 8 -13.78 0.40 4.35
CA TRP A 8 -12.77 1.22 3.67
C TRP A 8 -11.41 0.56 3.67
N GLN A 9 -11.14 -0.25 4.69
CA GLN A 9 -9.88 -0.94 4.81
C GLN A 9 -9.83 -2.13 3.84
N LEU A 10 -10.78 -3.07 3.82
CA LEU A 10 -10.59 -4.29 3.01
C LEU A 10 -10.45 -4.05 1.49
N PRO A 11 -9.41 -4.61 0.83
CA PRO A 11 -8.43 -5.58 1.30
C PRO A 11 -7.09 -4.95 1.71
N VAL A 12 -7.01 -3.64 1.88
CA VAL A 12 -5.89 -2.96 2.54
C VAL A 12 -6.13 -2.87 4.06
N ARG A 13 -5.12 -2.49 4.83
CA ARG A 13 -5.23 -2.36 6.29
C ARG A 13 -4.51 -1.11 6.74
N ARG A 14 -5.16 -0.34 7.60
CA ARG A 14 -4.55 0.83 8.25
C ARG A 14 -4.16 0.46 9.68
N THR A 15 -2.88 0.57 10.01
CA THR A 15 -2.36 0.39 11.38
C THR A 15 -1.80 1.69 11.92
N TYR A 16 -1.73 1.76 13.25
CA TYR A 16 -1.31 2.93 14.01
C TYR A 16 -0.30 2.50 15.07
N ASP A 17 0.93 2.95 14.93
CA ASP A 17 2.04 2.57 15.80
C ASP A 17 2.72 3.84 16.35
N TRP A 18 2.89 3.91 17.66
CA TRP A 18 3.66 4.99 18.27
C TRP A 18 5.13 4.60 18.32
N ILE A 19 5.99 5.44 17.74
CA ILE A 19 7.44 5.25 17.72
C ILE A 19 8.09 6.28 18.63
N ASP A 20 8.79 5.80 19.64
CA ASP A 20 9.61 6.60 20.54
C ASP A 20 10.96 6.86 19.87
N ARG A 21 11.39 8.13 19.86
CA ARG A 21 12.65 8.56 19.25
C ARG A 21 13.71 8.86 20.30
N PRO A 22 15.02 8.87 19.94
CA PRO A 22 16.10 9.15 20.88
C PRO A 22 16.09 10.56 21.48
N ASP A 23 15.28 11.48 20.95
CA ASP A 23 15.10 12.85 21.45
C ASP A 23 13.88 12.98 22.38
N ASP A 24 13.42 11.85 22.95
CA ASP A 24 12.25 11.73 23.82
C ASP A 24 10.91 12.15 23.17
N THR A 25 10.88 12.36 21.85
CA THR A 25 9.64 12.62 21.12
C THR A 25 8.96 11.33 20.70
N ARG A 26 7.63 11.37 20.55
CA ARG A 26 6.84 10.26 20.00
C ARG A 26 6.23 10.66 18.67
N VAL A 27 6.29 9.77 17.69
CA VAL A 27 5.59 9.96 16.42
C VAL A 27 4.58 8.86 16.20
N LEU A 28 3.38 9.25 15.74
CA LEU A 28 2.39 8.29 15.27
C LEU A 28 2.73 7.92 13.83
N GLN A 29 3.14 6.67 13.62
CA GLN A 29 3.25 6.09 12.30
C GLN A 29 1.91 5.46 11.92
N VAL A 30 1.34 5.93 10.81
CA VAL A 30 0.19 5.31 10.17
C VAL A 30 0.69 4.51 8.98
N THR A 31 0.39 3.21 8.94
CA THR A 31 0.80 2.35 7.83
C THR A 31 -0.44 1.86 7.10
N ILE A 32 -0.48 2.02 5.77
CA ILE A 32 -1.49 1.41 4.91
C ILE A 32 -0.79 0.31 4.11
N GLY A 33 -1.15 -0.93 4.39
CA GLY A 33 -0.57 -2.11 3.75
C GLY A 33 -1.63 -3.09 3.29
N GLU A 34 -1.19 -4.24 2.82
CA GLU A 34 -2.09 -5.34 2.49
C GLU A 34 -2.74 -5.93 3.75
N TYR A 35 -4.02 -6.28 3.70
CA TYR A 35 -4.70 -7.00 4.78
C TYR A 35 -4.38 -8.50 4.67
N ASP A 36 -3.22 -8.87 5.20
CA ASP A 36 -2.79 -10.27 5.26
C ASP A 36 -3.45 -11.05 6.41
N ARG A 37 -3.15 -12.35 6.50
CA ARG A 37 -3.66 -13.24 7.56
C ARG A 37 -3.36 -12.73 8.99
N ARG A 38 -2.23 -12.04 9.19
CA ARG A 38 -1.81 -11.54 10.50
C ARG A 38 -2.70 -10.38 10.94
N GLY A 39 -3.30 -9.67 9.99
CA GLY A 39 -4.28 -8.63 10.25
C GLY A 39 -5.56 -9.10 10.96
N TRP A 40 -5.86 -10.40 10.94
CA TRP A 40 -7.04 -10.98 11.58
C TRP A 40 -6.84 -11.38 13.05
N GLY A 41 -5.63 -11.23 13.59
CA GLY A 41 -5.32 -11.66 14.95
C GLY A 41 -5.60 -13.16 15.16
N PRO A 42 -6.10 -13.58 16.34
CA PRO A 42 -6.39 -15.00 16.61
C PRO A 42 -7.35 -15.65 15.60
N GLY A 43 -8.30 -14.89 15.05
CA GLY A 43 -9.25 -15.40 14.05
C GLY A 43 -8.62 -15.72 12.68
N GLY A 44 -7.40 -15.25 12.42
CA GLY A 44 -6.68 -15.55 11.17
C GLY A 44 -6.30 -17.02 11.01
N HIS A 45 -6.23 -17.78 12.10
CA HIS A 45 -5.92 -19.21 12.07
C HIS A 45 -7.03 -20.05 11.43
N ASP A 46 -8.28 -19.64 11.64
CA ASP A 46 -9.47 -20.35 11.15
C ASP A 46 -9.90 -19.89 9.74
N LEU A 47 -9.27 -18.83 9.23
CA LEU A 47 -9.47 -18.36 7.86
C LEU A 47 -8.60 -19.19 6.90
N HIS A 48 -9.20 -20.21 6.28
CA HIS A 48 -8.55 -21.06 5.29
C HIS A 48 -8.35 -20.38 3.93
N TRP A 49 -9.15 -19.35 3.64
CA TRP A 49 -9.11 -18.59 2.39
C TRP A 49 -8.99 -17.10 2.70
N TRP A 50 -8.03 -16.45 2.05
CA TRP A 50 -7.76 -15.03 2.19
C TRP A 50 -7.21 -14.51 0.85
N CYS A 51 -7.63 -13.30 0.47
CA CYS A 51 -7.76 -12.98 -0.95
C CYS A 51 -6.56 -12.29 -1.59
N THR A 52 -5.65 -11.63 -0.87
CA THR A 52 -4.66 -10.76 -1.53
C THR A 52 -3.24 -11.28 -1.65
N SER A 53 -2.66 -12.12 -0.77
CA SER A 53 -1.29 -12.61 -1.03
C SER A 53 -1.20 -13.95 -1.72
N ALA A 54 -2.32 -14.44 -2.25
CA ALA A 54 -2.25 -15.34 -3.40
C ALA A 54 -1.88 -14.50 -4.64
N THR A 55 -0.84 -14.89 -5.39
CA THR A 55 -0.42 -14.15 -6.60
C THR A 55 -1.53 -14.02 -7.65
N SER A 56 -2.46 -14.97 -7.67
CA SER A 56 -3.67 -14.92 -8.52
C SER A 56 -4.56 -13.71 -8.25
N ALA A 57 -4.41 -13.05 -7.10
CA ALA A 57 -5.13 -11.82 -6.75
C ALA A 57 -4.58 -10.58 -7.45
N HIS A 58 -3.35 -10.63 -7.98
CA HIS A 58 -2.65 -9.49 -8.58
C HIS A 58 -2.70 -9.55 -10.12
N GLY A 59 -3.88 -9.79 -10.68
CA GLY A 59 -4.10 -9.89 -12.13
C GLY A 59 -4.74 -8.65 -12.78
N ALA A 60 -4.93 -7.56 -12.03
CA ALA A 60 -5.56 -6.34 -12.56
C ALA A 60 -4.67 -5.65 -13.62
N GLY A 61 -5.31 -5.07 -14.64
CA GLY A 61 -4.59 -4.34 -15.71
C GLY A 61 -4.01 -3.01 -15.25
N ASP A 62 -4.63 -2.38 -14.25
CA ASP A 62 -4.21 -1.12 -13.68
C ASP A 62 -3.66 -1.30 -12.25
N PRO A 63 -2.66 -0.48 -11.84
CA PRO A 63 -2.13 -0.52 -10.48
C PRO A 63 -3.17 -0.23 -9.40
N VAL A 64 -2.93 -0.74 -8.19
CA VAL A 64 -3.83 -0.55 -7.03
C VAL A 64 -4.03 0.93 -6.70
N TYR A 65 -3.00 1.78 -6.76
CA TYR A 65 -3.16 3.20 -6.44
C TYR A 65 -4.13 3.94 -7.39
N VAL A 66 -4.36 3.41 -8.59
CA VAL A 66 -5.34 3.93 -9.55
C VAL A 66 -6.72 3.37 -9.23
N THR A 67 -6.84 2.04 -9.12
CA THR A 67 -8.13 1.35 -8.96
C THR A 67 -8.77 1.56 -7.59
N TYR A 68 -7.96 1.77 -6.54
CA TYR A 68 -8.39 2.00 -5.14
C TYR A 68 -8.35 3.48 -4.72
N ARG A 69 -8.41 4.40 -5.69
CA ARG A 69 -8.35 5.85 -5.42
C ARG A 69 -9.29 6.32 -4.30
N PRO A 70 -10.60 6.02 -4.29
CA PRO A 70 -11.49 6.55 -3.25
C PRO A 70 -11.16 5.99 -1.86
N GLU A 71 -10.84 4.71 -1.74
CA GLU A 71 -10.42 4.09 -0.48
C GLU A 71 -9.13 4.70 0.05
N LEU A 72 -8.13 4.86 -0.81
CA LEU A 72 -6.85 5.42 -0.39
C LEU A 72 -7.01 6.89 0.06
N ILE A 73 -7.76 7.70 -0.68
CA ILE A 73 -8.05 9.09 -0.28
C ILE A 73 -8.77 9.14 1.06
N GLU A 74 -9.74 8.26 1.32
CA GLU A 74 -10.42 8.20 2.62
C GLU A 74 -9.45 7.82 3.75
N LEU A 75 -8.55 6.87 3.50
CA LEU A 75 -7.64 6.34 4.53
C LEU A 75 -6.47 7.27 4.87
N MET A 76 -5.93 8.02 3.90
CA MET A 76 -4.73 8.86 4.08
C MET A 76 -4.95 10.36 3.83
N GLY A 77 -6.10 10.75 3.29
CA GLY A 77 -6.37 12.12 2.82
C GLY A 77 -5.84 12.38 1.41
N LYS A 78 -6.37 13.42 0.76
CA LYS A 78 -6.05 13.75 -0.64
C LYS A 78 -4.57 14.09 -0.84
N GLU A 79 -3.99 14.89 0.05
CA GLU A 79 -2.60 15.36 -0.09
C GLU A 79 -1.59 14.20 -0.05
N ALA A 80 -1.79 13.25 0.89
CA ALA A 80 -0.95 12.06 0.96
C ALA A 80 -1.19 11.12 -0.24
N TYR A 81 -2.42 11.02 -0.75
CA TYR A 81 -2.71 10.27 -1.96
C TYR A 81 -2.02 10.85 -3.19
N ASP A 82 -2.05 12.17 -3.38
CA ASP A 82 -1.37 12.83 -4.49
C ASP A 82 0.15 12.53 -4.44
N ARG A 83 0.75 12.55 -3.24
CA ARG A 83 2.16 12.18 -3.05
C ARG A 83 2.45 10.71 -3.35
N LEU A 84 1.53 9.81 -3.01
CA LEU A 84 1.63 8.38 -3.36
C LEU A 84 1.62 8.20 -4.88
N VAL A 85 0.70 8.87 -5.59
CA VAL A 85 0.62 8.84 -7.05
C VAL A 85 1.95 9.26 -7.67
N GLU A 86 2.52 10.38 -7.25
CA GLU A 86 3.83 10.84 -7.75
C GLU A 86 4.92 9.78 -7.59
N LEU A 87 5.02 9.15 -6.42
CA LEU A 87 6.01 8.10 -6.16
C LEU A 87 5.79 6.85 -7.02
N CYS A 88 4.53 6.45 -7.21
CA CYS A 88 4.19 5.31 -8.05
C CYS A 88 4.47 5.59 -9.54
N GLU A 89 4.10 6.76 -10.05
CA GLU A 89 4.40 7.17 -11.43
C GLU A 89 5.90 7.30 -11.66
N GLN A 90 6.65 7.87 -10.70
CA GLN A 90 8.11 7.89 -10.75
C GLN A 90 8.70 6.48 -10.81
N ARG A 91 8.17 5.54 -10.02
CA ARG A 91 8.62 4.14 -10.01
C ARG A 91 8.31 3.42 -11.33
N LEU A 92 7.15 3.66 -11.91
CA LEU A 92 6.75 3.08 -13.20
C LEU A 92 7.58 3.66 -14.35
N ALA A 93 7.82 4.97 -14.34
CA ALA A 93 8.72 5.63 -15.27
C ALA A 93 10.17 5.13 -15.10
N SER A 94 10.63 4.89 -13.87
CA SER A 94 12.00 4.41 -13.62
C SER A 94 12.26 2.97 -14.04
N LEU A 95 11.23 2.20 -14.43
CA LEU A 95 11.44 0.88 -15.03
C LEU A 95 12.07 1.01 -16.43
N LEU A 96 12.07 2.20 -17.03
CA LEU A 96 12.66 2.48 -18.34
C LEU A 96 13.34 3.87 -18.39
N PRO A 97 14.64 3.95 -18.76
CA PRO A 97 15.54 2.85 -19.05
C PRO A 97 15.98 2.17 -17.75
N MET A 98 15.94 0.83 -17.71
CA MET A 98 16.80 0.10 -16.78
C MET A 98 18.21 0.65 -16.95
N ALA A 99 18.89 0.96 -15.85
CA ALA A 99 20.20 1.59 -15.88
C ALA A 99 21.06 0.95 -16.98
N PRO A 100 21.61 1.74 -17.92
CA PRO A 100 22.31 1.20 -19.07
C PRO A 100 23.39 0.27 -18.57
N HIS A 101 23.42 -0.93 -19.14
CA HIS A 101 24.45 -1.89 -18.80
C HIS A 101 25.80 -1.24 -19.15
N PRO A 102 26.86 -1.41 -18.34
CA PRO A 102 28.18 -0.83 -18.66
C PRO A 102 28.76 -1.26 -20.03
N ALA A 103 28.16 -2.26 -20.67
CA ALA A 103 28.51 -2.76 -22.00
C ALA A 103 27.52 -2.33 -23.11
N ASP A 104 26.52 -1.51 -22.80
CA ASP A 104 25.61 -0.98 -23.82
C ASP A 104 26.40 -0.13 -24.82
N PRO A 105 26.14 -0.27 -26.13
CA PRO A 105 26.80 0.54 -27.14
C PRO A 105 26.47 2.01 -26.90
N LYS A 106 27.46 2.89 -27.05
CA LYS A 106 27.26 4.33 -26.96
C LYS A 106 26.30 4.75 -28.07
N VAL A 107 25.12 5.23 -27.67
CA VAL A 107 24.12 5.84 -28.56
C VAL A 107 24.67 7.14 -29.14
#